data_AF-A0A4Q3SNV3-F1
#
_entry.id   AF-A0A4Q3SNV3-F1
#
_cell.length_a   1.000
_cell.length_b   1.000
_cell.length_c   1.000
_cell.angle_alpha   90.00
_cell.angle_beta   90.00
_cell.angle_gamma   90.00
#
_symmetry.space_group_name_H-M   'P 1'
#
loop_
_entity.id
_entity.type
_entity.pdbx_description
1 polymer ?
#
loop_
_entity_poly.entity_id
_entity_poly.type
_entity_poly.pdbx_seq_one_letter_code
_entity_poly.pdbx_strand_id
1 'polypeptide(L)'
;MSLAATLMMAASSPSARAATETTPRAAAATSGTPVAKSDKDRMICKTEALAGSRVPKKVCATKSEWDARRQEDRDQLEKAQKAASAPRGF
;
A
#
# COMPACT_ATOMS: atom_id res chain seq x y z
N MET A 1 -38.91 23.26 -18.74
CA MET A 1 -39.64 22.21 -19.48
C MET A 1 -38.68 21.05 -19.72
N SER A 2 -39.11 19.85 -19.31
CA SER A 2 -38.53 18.51 -19.55
C SER A 2 -37.15 18.21 -18.91
N LEU A 3 -37.03 17.55 -17.76
CA LEU A 3 -37.29 16.14 -17.38
C LEU A 3 -36.52 15.10 -18.22
N ALA A 4 -35.54 14.43 -17.58
CA ALA A 4 -35.45 12.96 -17.60
C ALA A 4 -34.46 12.49 -16.52
N ALA A 5 -35.01 11.87 -15.47
CA ALA A 5 -34.30 11.07 -14.51
C ALA A 5 -34.20 9.63 -15.03
N THR A 6 -33.07 8.95 -14.79
CA THR A 6 -33.02 7.48 -14.69
C THR A 6 -31.88 7.06 -13.78
N LEU A 7 -32.25 6.71 -12.54
CA LEU A 7 -31.53 5.74 -11.72
C LEU A 7 -31.54 4.38 -12.43
N MET A 8 -30.45 3.62 -12.36
CA MET A 8 -30.53 2.17 -12.21
C MET A 8 -29.26 1.64 -11.55
N MET A 9 -29.48 1.08 -10.36
CA MET A 9 -28.58 0.32 -9.52
C MET A 9 -28.47 -1.11 -10.07
N ALA A 10 -27.28 -1.67 -10.21
CA ALA A 10 -27.10 -3.12 -10.31
C ALA A 10 -25.74 -3.53 -9.72
N ALA A 11 -25.75 -3.78 -8.40
CA ALA A 11 -24.67 -4.46 -7.69
C ALA A 11 -24.88 -5.98 -7.80
N SER A 12 -24.14 -6.63 -8.70
CA SER A 12 -24.02 -8.09 -8.72
C SER A 12 -22.86 -8.52 -7.82
N SER A 13 -23.19 -8.91 -6.58
CA SER A 13 -22.28 -9.62 -5.67
C SER A 13 -22.25 -11.12 -6.00
N PRO A 14 -21.10 -11.71 -6.35
CA PRO A 14 -20.92 -13.15 -6.23
C PRO A 14 -20.48 -13.49 -4.80
N SER A 15 -21.39 -14.08 -4.04
CA SER A 15 -21.11 -14.74 -2.77
C SER A 15 -21.53 -16.21 -2.86
N ALA A 16 -20.56 -17.12 -3.02
CA ALA A 16 -20.71 -18.53 -2.66
C ALA A 16 -19.33 -19.21 -2.64
N ARG A 17 -19.02 -19.79 -1.47
CA ARG A 17 -17.79 -20.53 -1.14
C ARG A 17 -17.86 -21.96 -1.67
N ALA A 18 -16.72 -22.52 -2.03
CA ALA A 18 -16.48 -23.95 -1.91
C ALA A 18 -15.07 -24.17 -1.37
N ALA A 19 -15.01 -24.81 -0.19
CA ALA A 19 -13.79 -25.29 0.41
C ALA A 19 -13.31 -26.54 -0.34
N THR A 20 -12.06 -26.55 -0.74
CA THR A 20 -11.31 -27.80 -0.97
C THR A 20 -10.09 -27.77 -0.07
N GLU A 21 -10.17 -28.62 0.94
CA GLU A 21 -9.09 -29.07 1.78
C GLU A 21 -8.06 -29.79 0.90
N THR A 22 -6.88 -29.20 0.79
CA THR A 22 -5.67 -29.91 0.34
C THR A 22 -4.58 -29.54 1.33
N THR A 23 -4.32 -30.45 2.27
CA THR A 23 -3.09 -30.43 3.06
C THR A 23 -2.05 -31.29 2.34
N PRO A 24 -0.97 -30.72 1.78
CA PRO A 24 0.28 -31.43 1.61
C PRO A 24 1.18 -31.10 2.80
N ARG A 25 1.32 -32.14 3.62
CA ARG A 25 2.39 -32.41 4.57
C ARG A 25 3.77 -31.92 4.10
N ALA A 26 4.36 -31.07 4.95
CA ALA A 26 5.79 -30.79 5.17
C ALA A 26 6.77 -30.99 3.99
N ALA A 27 7.22 -29.89 3.41
CA ALA A 27 8.56 -29.80 2.82
C ALA A 27 9.51 -29.22 3.88
N ALA A 28 10.58 -29.95 4.15
CA ALA A 28 11.63 -29.61 5.09
C ALA A 28 12.17 -28.19 4.86
N ALA A 29 12.25 -27.42 5.94
CA ALA A 29 13.00 -26.18 5.95
C ALA A 29 14.49 -26.52 5.82
N THR A 30 15.01 -26.45 4.60
CA THR A 30 16.44 -26.28 4.37
C THR A 30 16.80 -24.92 4.92
N SER A 31 17.32 -24.90 6.14
CA SER A 31 17.98 -23.74 6.74
C SER A 31 19.25 -23.44 5.96
N GLY A 32 19.08 -22.87 4.76
CA GLY A 32 20.18 -22.28 4.02
C GLY A 32 20.72 -21.12 4.84
N THR A 33 22.01 -21.16 5.16
CA THR A 33 22.74 -20.04 5.74
C THR A 33 22.41 -18.79 4.94
N PRO A 34 21.84 -17.73 5.56
CA PRO A 34 21.53 -16.52 4.82
C PRO A 34 22.84 -15.91 4.34
N VAL A 35 23.14 -16.08 3.05
CA VAL A 35 24.06 -15.20 2.32
C VAL A 35 23.63 -13.79 2.67
N ALA A 36 24.56 -13.00 3.23
CA ALA A 36 24.32 -11.64 3.64
C ALA A 36 23.84 -10.83 2.42
N LYS A 37 22.52 -10.77 2.22
CA LYS A 37 21.91 -9.89 1.24
C LYS A 37 22.27 -8.48 1.65
N SER A 38 22.75 -7.70 0.69
CA SER A 38 23.13 -6.31 0.89
C SER A 38 22.04 -5.58 1.69
N ASP A 39 22.41 -4.71 2.63
CA ASP A 39 21.46 -4.08 3.58
C ASP A 39 20.25 -3.42 2.87
N LYS A 40 20.45 -3.01 1.62
CA LYS A 40 19.44 -2.45 0.70
C LYS A 40 18.27 -3.41 0.41
N ASP A 41 18.52 -4.71 0.34
CA ASP A 41 17.52 -5.74 0.03
C ASP A 41 16.82 -6.27 1.29
N ARG A 42 17.17 -5.74 2.47
CA ARG A 42 16.51 -6.12 3.72
C ARG A 42 15.04 -5.74 3.66
N MET A 43 14.16 -6.72 3.83
CA MET A 43 12.73 -6.49 4.01
C MET A 43 12.44 -5.82 5.36
N ILE A 44 11.69 -4.72 5.35
CA ILE A 44 11.26 -3.98 6.53
C ILE A 44 9.75 -3.84 6.49
N CYS A 45 9.08 -4.36 7.52
CA CYS A 45 7.64 -4.23 7.71
C CYS A 45 7.31 -3.15 8.73
N LYS A 46 6.47 -2.19 8.35
CA LYS A 46 5.96 -1.12 9.22
C LYS A 46 4.44 -1.15 9.27
N THR A 47 3.89 -0.77 10.41
CA THR A 47 2.44 -0.59 10.57
C THR A 47 2.12 0.88 10.33
N GLU A 48 1.42 1.17 9.24
CA GLU A 48 1.01 2.52 8.86
C GLU A 48 -0.46 2.77 9.25
N ALA A 49 -0.71 3.92 9.86
CA ALA A 49 -2.07 4.40 10.08
C ALA A 49 -2.63 4.93 8.76
N LEU A 50 -3.82 4.47 8.39
CA LEU A 50 -4.51 4.93 7.20
C LEU A 50 -5.42 6.12 7.57
N ALA A 51 -5.27 7.25 6.89
CA ALA A 51 -6.14 8.40 7.10
C ALA A 51 -7.61 8.01 6.85
N GLY A 52 -8.49 8.35 7.79
CA GLY A 52 -9.92 7.99 7.72
C GLY A 52 -10.25 6.55 8.14
N SER A 53 -9.28 5.73 8.55
CA SER A 53 -9.51 4.38 9.08
C SER A 53 -8.92 4.23 10.48
N ARG A 54 -9.64 3.53 11.35
CA ARG A 54 -9.15 3.12 12.68
C ARG A 54 -8.34 1.82 12.65
N VAL A 55 -8.37 1.11 11.52
CA VAL A 55 -7.64 -0.14 11.33
C VAL A 55 -6.33 0.16 10.61
N PRO A 56 -5.17 -0.07 11.25
CA PRO A 56 -3.88 0.16 10.62
C PRO A 56 -3.53 -0.95 9.63
N LYS A 57 -2.67 -0.64 8.65
CA LYS A 57 -2.19 -1.61 7.65
C LYS A 57 -0.71 -1.90 7.85
N LYS A 58 -0.32 -3.17 7.72
CA LYS A 58 1.08 -3.57 7.67
C LYS A 58 1.60 -3.47 6.24
N VAL A 59 2.67 -2.73 6.04
CA VAL A 59 3.35 -2.55 4.74
C VAL A 59 4.76 -3.08 4.88
N CYS A 60 5.13 -4.05 4.05
CA CYS A 60 6.47 -4.60 3.97
C CYS A 60 7.09 -4.19 2.64
N ALA A 61 8.26 -3.57 2.70
CA ALA A 61 9.05 -3.18 1.55
C ALA A 61 10.54 -3.32 1.87
N THR A 62 11.37 -3.41 0.85
CA THR A 62 12.82 -3.45 1.02
C THR A 62 13.33 -2.11 1.54
N LYS A 63 14.54 -2.11 2.12
CA LYS A 63 15.15 -0.87 2.62
C LYS A 63 15.33 0.17 1.51
N SER A 64 15.73 -0.26 0.31
CA SER A 64 15.88 0.64 -0.84
C SER A 64 14.55 1.29 -1.24
N GLU A 65 13.45 0.55 -1.22
CA GLU A 65 12.11 1.09 -1.50
C GLU A 65 11.66 2.09 -0.43
N TRP A 66 11.92 1.81 0.85
CA TRP A 66 11.65 2.77 1.93
C TRP A 66 12.45 4.05 1.78
N ASP A 67 13.72 3.94 1.41
CA ASP A 67 14.60 5.09 1.23
C ASP A 67 14.13 5.92 0.02
N ALA A 68 13.74 5.28 -1.09
CA ALA A 68 13.17 5.97 -2.26
C ALA A 68 11.88 6.71 -1.92
N ARG A 69 10.94 6.07 -1.22
CA ARG A 69 9.67 6.68 -0.80
C ARG A 69 9.90 7.89 0.11
N ARG A 70 10.85 7.81 1.04
CA ARG A 70 11.22 8.94 1.91
C ARG A 70 11.75 10.13 1.11
N GLN A 71 12.55 9.90 0.07
CA GLN A 71 13.05 11.00 -0.77
C GLN A 71 11.92 11.64 -1.57
N GLU A 72 11.02 10.83 -2.15
CA GLU A 72 9.84 11.36 -2.83
C GLU A 72 8.97 12.22 -1.90
N ASP A 73 8.68 11.73 -0.69
CA ASP A 73 7.92 12.47 0.31
C ASP A 73 8.58 13.83 0.64
N ARG A 74 9.90 13.84 0.79
CA ARG A 74 10.69 15.07 1.03
C ARG A 74 10.55 16.05 -0.11
N ASP A 75 10.74 15.59 -1.35
CA ASP A 75 10.65 16.43 -2.54
C ASP A 75 9.25 17.04 -2.70
N GLN A 76 8.19 16.26 -2.42
CA GLN A 76 6.81 16.75 -2.49
C GLN A 76 6.53 17.80 -1.41
N LEU A 77 7.00 17.58 -0.19
CA LEU A 77 6.87 18.57 0.89
C LEU A 77 7.63 19.86 0.55
N GLU A 78 8.85 19.76 0.03
CA GLU A 78 9.65 20.93 -0.36
C GLU A 78 8.98 21.72 -1.50
N LYS A 79 8.42 21.03 -2.51
CA LYS A 79 7.64 21.65 -3.58
C LYS A 79 6.39 22.35 -3.05
N ALA A 80 5.62 21.68 -2.18
CA ALA A 80 4.42 22.24 -1.58
C ALA A 80 4.73 23.48 -0.72
N GLN A 81 5.81 23.45 0.06
CA GLN A 81 6.25 24.59 0.87
C GLN A 81 6.68 25.78 0.01
N LYS A 82 7.42 25.55 -1.09
CA LYS A 82 7.78 26.60 -2.05
C LYS A 82 6.54 27.22 -2.70
N ALA A 83 5.56 26.39 -3.09
CA ALA A 83 4.31 26.87 -3.66
C ALA A 83 3.47 27.68 -2.64
N ALA A 84 3.44 27.25 -1.37
CA ALA A 84 2.68 27.92 -0.32
C ALA A 84 3.31 29.26 0.13
N SER A 85 4.64 29.41 -0.01
CA SER A 85 5.38 30.62 0.36
C SER A 85 5.49 31.64 -0.79
N ALA A 86 5.14 31.26 -2.02
CA ALA A 86 5.04 32.20 -3.12
C ALA A 86 3.90 33.21 -2.86
N PRO A 87 4.09 34.50 -3.15
CA PRO A 87 3.03 35.50 -2.97
C PRO A 87 1.84 35.10 -3.84
N ARG A 88 0.69 34.87 -3.18
CA ARG A 88 -0.58 34.68 -3.87
C ARG A 88 -1.00 36.04 -4.42
N GLY A 89 -0.62 36.32 -5.66
CA GLY A 89 -1.06 37.51 -6.39
C GLY A 89 -2.58 37.51 -6.52
N PHE A 90 -3.20 38.60 -6.09
CA PHE A 90 -4.59 38.98 -6.39
C PHE A 90 -4.64 39.73 -7.72
#